data_AF-A0A516KL17-F1
#
_entry.id   AF-A0A516KL17-F1
#
_cell.length_a   1.000
_cell.length_b   1.000
_cell.length_c   1.000
_cell.angle_alpha   90.00
_cell.angle_beta   90.00
_cell.angle_gamma   90.00
#
_symmetry.space_group_name_H-M   'P 1'
#
loop_
_entity.id
_entity.type
_entity.pdbx_description
1 polymer ?
#
loop_
_entity_poly.entity_id
_entity_poly.type
_entity_poly.pdbx_seq_one_letter_code
_entity_poly.pdbx_strand_id
1 'polypeptide(L)' 'MKQPTLTEDELLKQIEQLQNEMIQCGIELGLDHPLTIAFSQELDKLILDYQKRK' A
#
# COMPACT_ATOMS: atom_id res chain seq x y z
N MET A 1 13.47 -12.98 -16.02
CA MET A 1 13.74 -11.72 -15.32
C MET A 1 13.41 -11.96 -13.85
N LYS A 2 14.41 -12.04 -12.96
CA LYS A 2 14.16 -12.25 -11.52
C LYS A 2 13.75 -10.90 -10.96
N GLN A 3 12.47 -10.73 -10.61
CA GLN A 3 12.03 -9.53 -9.89
C GLN A 3 12.83 -9.46 -8.58
N PRO A 4 13.41 -8.31 -8.22
CA PRO A 4 14.09 -8.17 -6.94
C PRO A 4 13.04 -8.34 -5.85
N THR A 5 13.13 -9.42 -5.06
CA THR A 5 12.34 -9.58 -3.85
C THR A 5 12.67 -8.43 -2.92
N LEU A 6 11.73 -7.49 -2.76
CA LEU A 6 11.80 -6.42 -1.76
C LEU A 6 12.13 -7.01 -0.39
N THR A 7 12.99 -6.35 0.37
CA THR A 7 13.27 -6.71 1.77
C THR A 7 12.08 -6.35 2.65
N GLU A 8 12.07 -6.86 3.87
CA GLU A 8 11.04 -6.54 4.86
C GLU A 8 10.92 -5.04 5.12
N ASP A 9 12.05 -4.35 5.33
CA ASP A 9 12.09 -2.89 5.49
C ASP A 9 11.55 -2.13 4.28
N GLU A 10 11.83 -2.60 3.06
CA GLU A 10 11.36 -1.95 1.84
C GLU A 10 9.85 -2.16 1.64
N LEU A 11 9.30 -3.29 2.10
CA LEU A 11 7.85 -3.51 2.15
C LEU A 11 7.18 -2.62 3.18
N LEU A 12 7.77 -2.47 4.37
CA LEU A 12 7.25 -1.58 5.42
C LEU A 12 7.22 -0.12 4.96
N LYS A 13 8.30 0.36 4.32
CA LYS A 13 8.32 1.72 3.76
C LYS A 13 7.25 1.92 2.70
N GLN A 14 7.02 0.94 1.83
CA GLN A 14 5.97 1.04 0.81
C GLN A 14 4.57 1.02 1.42
N ILE A 15 4.34 0.20 2.46
CA ILE A 15 3.07 0.20 3.21
C ILE A 15 2.84 1.58 3.84
N GLU A 16 3.85 2.17 4.49
CA GLU A 16 3.74 3.49 5.11
C GLU A 16 3.50 4.60 4.08
N GLN A 17 4.24 4.57 2.97
CA GLN A 17 4.05 5.54 1.88
C GLN A 17 2.63 5.46 1.32
N LEU A 18 2.17 4.26 0.96
CA LEU A 18 0.88 4.07 0.32
C LEU A 18 -0.28 4.36 1.28
N GLN A 19 -0.10 4.09 2.58
CA GLN A 19 -1.04 4.50 3.61
C GLN A 19 -1.19 6.02 3.68
N ASN A 20 -0.08 6.77 3.63
CA ASN A 20 -0.12 8.23 3.62
C ASN A 20 -0.81 8.78 2.37
N GLU A 21 -0.52 8.20 1.19
CA GLU A 21 -1.18 8.57 -0.07
C GLU A 21 -2.69 8.29 -0.03
N MET A 22 -3.11 7.14 0.51
CA MET A 22 -4.52 6.80 0.71
C MET A 22 -5.22 7.80 1.63
N ILE A 23 -4.58 8.17 2.75
CA ILE A 23 -5.14 9.12 3.73
C ILE A 23 -5.30 10.50 3.08
N GLN A 24 -4.28 11.00 2.40
CA GLN A 24 -4.36 12.28 1.68
C GLN A 24 -5.47 12.26 0.63
N CYS A 25 -5.52 11.19 -0.19
CA CYS A 25 -6.56 11.01 -1.19
C CYS A 25 -7.97 10.95 -0.56
N GLY A 26 -8.12 10.28 0.60
CA GLY A 26 -9.37 10.21 1.33
C GLY A 26 -9.82 11.55 1.91
N ILE A 27 -8.87 12.40 2.31
CA ILE A 27 -9.13 13.77 2.78
C ILE A 27 -9.52 14.68 1.61
N GLU A 28 -8.84 14.58 0.48
CA GLU A 28 -9.03 15.48 -0.68
C GLU A 28 -10.24 15.09 -1.54
N LEU A 29 -10.44 13.79 -1.79
CA LEU A 29 -11.40 13.29 -2.77
C LEU A 29 -12.55 12.49 -2.13
N GLY A 30 -12.42 12.10 -0.86
CA GLY A 30 -13.36 11.25 -0.15
C GLY A 30 -12.97 9.76 -0.15
N LEU A 31 -13.55 9.01 0.77
CA LEU A 31 -13.24 7.58 0.97
C LEU A 31 -13.84 6.68 -0.13
N ASP A 32 -14.94 7.10 -0.74
CA ASP A 32 -15.61 6.40 -1.84
C ASP A 32 -15.02 6.73 -3.21
N HIS A 33 -14.07 7.68 -3.28
CA HIS A 33 -13.42 8.02 -4.54
C HIS A 33 -12.66 6.81 -5.10
N PRO A 34 -12.76 6.50 -6.41
CA PRO A 34 -12.11 5.33 -7.01
C PRO A 34 -10.60 5.26 -6.76
N LEU A 35 -9.94 6.41 -6.65
CA LEU A 35 -8.51 6.50 -6.35
C LEU A 35 -8.20 6.08 -4.91
N THR A 36 -9.01 6.52 -3.93
CA THR A 36 -8.86 6.12 -2.52
C THR A 36 -9.09 4.62 -2.36
N ILE A 37 -10.08 4.07 -3.07
CA ILE A 37 -10.34 2.62 -3.10
C ILE A 37 -9.17 1.86 -3.74
N ALA A 38 -8.60 2.36 -4.83
CA ALA A 38 -7.44 1.75 -5.47
C ALA A 38 -6.23 1.69 -4.53
N PHE A 39 -5.95 2.79 -3.82
CA PHE A 39 -4.90 2.83 -2.79
C PHE A 39 -5.17 1.82 -1.67
N SER A 40 -6.41 1.69 -1.17
CA SER A 40 -6.76 0.68 -0.18
C SER A 40 -6.48 -0.74 -0.66
N GLN A 41 -6.88 -1.07 -1.89
CA GLN A 41 -6.67 -2.41 -2.46
C GLN A 41 -5.19 -2.75 -2.66
N GLU A 42 -4.38 -1.76 -3.00
CA GLU A 42 -2.93 -1.93 -3.16
C GLU A 42 -2.23 -2.03 -1.79
N LEU A 43 -2.70 -1.28 -0.79
CA LEU A 43 -2.24 -1.36 0.59
C LEU A 43 -2.50 -2.76 1.16
N ASP A 44 -3.70 -3.29 0.95
CA ASP A 44 -4.07 -4.64 1.38
C ASP A 44 -3.14 -5.70 0.79
N LYS A 45 -2.78 -5.59 -0.50
CA LYS A 45 -1.85 -6.53 -1.14
C LYS A 45 -0.47 -6.49 -0.50
N LEU A 46 0.07 -5.29 -0.25
CA LEU A 46 1.38 -5.13 0.38
C LEU A 46 1.38 -5.67 1.81
N ILE A 47 0.32 -5.42 2.58
CA ILE A 47 0.17 -5.95 3.94
C ILE A 47 0.11 -7.48 3.93
N LEU A 48 -0.66 -8.08 3.02
CA LEU A 48 -0.74 -9.54 2.88
C LEU A 48 0.60 -10.15 2.51
N ASP A 49 1.37 -9.51 1.62
CA ASP A 49 2.68 -10.00 1.22
C ASP A 49 3.73 -9.83 2.33
N TYR A 50 3.64 -8.78 3.13
CA TYR A 50 4.43 -8.63 4.35
C TYR A 50 4.07 -9.72 5.39
N GLN A 51 2.78 -9.96 5.63
CA GLN A 51 2.30 -10.97 6.57
C GLN A 51 2.74 -12.40 6.21
N LYS A 52 2.80 -12.75 4.92
CA LYS A 52 3.28 -14.06 4.45
C LYS A 52 4.78 -14.29 4.68
N ARG A 53 5.55 -13.22 4.84
CA ARG A 53 7.02 -13.26 5.02
C ARG A 53 7.42 -13.31 6.50
N LYS A 54 6.49 -12.98 7.40
CA LYS A 54 6.61 -13.09 8.85
C LYS A 54 6.25 -14.49 9.34
#